data_AF-A0A435Y6I6-F1
#
_entry.id   AF-A0A435Y6I6-F1
#
_cell.length_a   1.000
_cell.length_b   1.000
_cell.length_c   1.000
_cell.angle_alpha   90.00
_cell.angle_beta   90.00
_cell.angle_gamma   90.00
#
_symmetry.space_group_name_H-M   'P 1'
#
loop_
_entity.id
_entity.type
_entity.pdbx_description
1 polymer ?
#
loop_
_entity_poly.entity_id
_entity_poly.type
_entity_poly.pdbx_seq_one_letter_code
_entity_poly.pdbx_strand_id
1 'polypeptide(L)'
;MAALNLARLITAVADAIAAHAEELTALDQAIGDGDHGLNMKRGFEAVRAEAEAFSAKPLPEALKAIGTKLVMTVGGASGPLFGTLFMALGKEISAEPDRANLTAAFGKAIEAVAARGKSQVGQKTMLDVLQPVHD
;
A
#
# COMPACT_ATOMS: atom_id res chain seq x y z
N MET A 1 11.16 7.64 -19.60
CA MET A 1 10.33 7.92 -18.41
C MET A 1 11.19 8.68 -17.41
N ALA A 2 10.65 9.62 -16.64
CA ALA A 2 11.41 10.22 -15.55
C ALA A 2 11.84 9.11 -14.58
N ALA A 3 13.08 9.17 -14.07
CA ALA A 3 13.56 8.20 -13.09
C ALA A 3 12.62 8.16 -11.88
N LEU A 4 12.27 6.96 -11.44
CA LEU A 4 11.42 6.77 -10.27
C LEU A 4 12.10 7.37 -9.04
N ASN A 5 11.47 8.38 -8.43
CA ASN A 5 11.92 8.91 -7.14
C ASN A 5 11.05 8.29 -6.03
N LEU A 6 11.49 7.14 -5.51
CA LEU A 6 10.75 6.38 -4.51
C LEU A 6 10.59 7.15 -3.20
N ALA A 7 11.62 7.85 -2.72
CA ALA A 7 11.57 8.66 -1.50
C ALA A 7 10.50 9.75 -1.59
N ARG A 8 10.39 10.42 -2.75
CA ARG A 8 9.35 11.41 -3.02
C ARG A 8 7.95 10.79 -3.02
N LEU A 9 7.79 9.60 -3.60
CA LEU A 9 6.50 8.89 -3.59
C LEU A 9 6.09 8.46 -2.19
N ILE A 10 7.02 7.91 -1.40
CA ILE A 10 6.79 7.55 0.00
C ILE A 10 6.32 8.78 0.79
N THR A 11 7.03 9.90 0.62
CA THR A 11 6.69 11.16 1.30
C THR A 11 5.30 11.66 0.90
N ALA A 12 4.98 11.66 -0.40
CA ALA A 12 3.68 12.09 -0.89
C ALA A 12 2.52 11.23 -0.34
N VAL A 13 2.71 9.91 -0.25
CA VAL A 13 1.69 9.02 0.33
C VAL A 13 1.53 9.26 1.83
N ALA A 14 2.64 9.38 2.56
CA ALA A 14 2.60 9.65 3.99
C ALA A 14 1.96 11.01 4.31
N ASP A 15 2.26 12.05 3.53
CA ASP A 15 1.64 13.38 3.69
C ASP A 15 0.14 13.35 3.40
N ALA A 16 -0.30 12.64 2.35
CA ALA A 16 -1.72 12.48 2.04
C ALA A 16 -2.47 11.74 3.17
N ILE A 17 -1.92 10.63 3.66
CA ILE A 17 -2.54 9.88 4.76
C ILE A 17 -2.58 10.72 6.04
N ALA A 18 -1.52 11.45 6.36
CA ALA A 18 -1.49 12.31 7.53
C ALA A 18 -2.52 13.46 7.45
N ALA A 19 -2.69 14.05 6.27
CA ALA A 19 -3.65 15.12 6.02
C ALA A 19 -5.11 14.66 6.16
N HIS A 20 -5.41 13.40 5.82
CA HIS A 20 -6.76 12.83 5.83
C HIS A 20 -7.01 11.85 6.99
N ALA A 21 -6.09 11.74 7.96
CA ALA A 21 -6.19 10.74 9.03
C ALA A 21 -7.49 10.88 9.85
N GLU A 22 -7.89 12.11 10.19
CA GLU A 22 -9.12 12.36 10.95
C GLU A 22 -10.37 11.98 10.14
N GLU A 23 -10.39 12.32 8.85
CA GLU A 23 -11.48 11.97 7.93
C GLU A 23 -11.62 10.44 7.80
N LEU A 24 -10.51 9.74 7.59
CA LEU A 24 -10.48 8.28 7.48
C LEU A 24 -10.96 7.62 8.78
N THR A 25 -10.55 8.14 9.94
CA THR A 25 -11.06 7.69 11.24
C THR A 25 -12.56 7.94 11.40
N ALA A 26 -13.07 9.09 10.97
CA ALA A 26 -14.50 9.38 11.03
C ALA A 26 -15.34 8.46 10.12
N LEU A 27 -14.85 8.18 8.90
CA LEU A 27 -15.50 7.24 7.98
C LEU A 27 -15.53 5.82 8.55
N ASP A 28 -14.42 5.38 9.14
CA ASP A 28 -14.33 4.07 9.77
C ASP A 28 -15.19 3.98 11.04
N GLN A 29 -15.28 5.05 11.84
CA GLN A 29 -16.15 5.10 13.01
C GLN A 29 -17.63 4.89 12.69
N ALA A 30 -18.06 5.28 11.48
CA ALA A 30 -19.46 5.13 11.07
C ALA A 30 -19.86 3.67 10.78
N ILE A 31 -18.90 2.79 10.44
CA ILE A 31 -19.18 1.40 10.00
C ILE A 31 -18.19 0.35 10.52
N GLY A 32 -17.31 0.74 11.43
CA GLY A 32 -16.18 0.00 11.95
C GLY A 32 -15.83 0.46 13.37
N ASP A 33 -14.55 0.35 13.76
CA ASP A 33 -14.09 0.67 15.12
C ASP A 33 -13.42 2.04 15.24
N GLY A 34 -13.25 2.77 14.13
CA GLY A 34 -12.76 4.15 14.12
C GLY A 34 -11.24 4.27 14.21
N ASP A 35 -10.51 3.18 13.96
CA ASP A 35 -9.06 3.16 14.11
C ASP A 35 -8.29 3.32 12.77
N HIS A 36 -8.98 3.23 11.63
CA HIS A 36 -8.33 3.12 10.32
C HIS A 36 -7.36 4.28 10.03
N GLY A 37 -7.81 5.52 10.17
CA GLY A 37 -6.99 6.70 9.89
C GLY A 37 -5.74 6.78 10.76
N LEU A 38 -5.89 6.53 12.07
CA LEU A 38 -4.79 6.48 13.03
C LEU A 38 -3.79 5.36 12.71
N ASN A 39 -4.30 4.17 12.38
CA ASN A 39 -3.47 3.01 12.01
C ASN A 39 -2.66 3.27 10.74
N MET A 40 -3.30 3.84 9.72
CA MET A 40 -2.64 4.16 8.45
C MET A 40 -1.59 5.26 8.65
N LYS A 41 -1.90 6.33 9.39
CA LYS A 41 -0.94 7.39 9.70
C LYS A 41 0.31 6.82 10.39
N ARG A 42 0.12 6.04 11.47
CA ARG A 42 1.22 5.39 12.19
C ARG A 42 2.11 4.55 11.26
N GLY A 43 1.51 3.73 10.41
CA GLY A 43 2.28 2.86 9.52
C GLY A 43 3.05 3.61 8.45
N PHE A 44 2.42 4.59 7.80
CA PHE A 44 3.08 5.34 6.73
C PHE A 44 4.07 6.39 7.23
N GLU A 45 3.92 6.92 8.44
CA GLU A 45 4.98 7.67 9.12
C GLU A 45 6.19 6.78 9.40
N ALA A 46 5.97 5.53 9.81
CA ALA A 46 7.05 4.58 10.04
C ALA A 46 7.75 4.16 8.73
N VAL A 47 7.03 4.10 7.60
CA VAL A 47 7.62 3.91 6.26
C VAL A 47 8.41 5.16 5.84
N ARG A 48 7.87 6.35 6.06
CA ARG A 48 8.53 7.63 5.73
C ARG A 48 9.85 7.79 6.48
N ALA A 49 9.92 7.40 7.75
CA ALA A 49 11.14 7.45 8.54
C ALA A 49 12.31 6.64 7.93
N GLU A 50 12.00 5.64 7.09
CA GLU A 50 12.97 4.78 6.42
C GLU A 50 13.03 5.03 4.90
N ALA A 51 12.46 6.14 4.40
CA ALA A 51 12.31 6.40 2.97
C ALA A 51 13.64 6.37 2.19
N GLU A 52 14.70 6.96 2.74
CA GLU A 52 16.04 6.94 2.12
C GLU A 52 16.61 5.51 2.09
N ALA A 53 16.43 4.74 3.15
CA ALA A 53 16.90 3.36 3.24
C ALA A 53 16.16 2.43 2.26
N PHE A 54 14.86 2.63 2.07
CA PHE A 54 14.10 1.90 1.04
C PHE A 54 14.51 2.32 -0.37
N SER A 55 14.75 3.61 -0.59
CA SER A 55 15.12 4.16 -1.91
C SER A 55 16.53 3.76 -2.36
N ALA A 56 17.39 3.36 -1.44
CA ALA A 56 18.70 2.81 -1.74
C ALA A 56 18.67 1.34 -2.23
N LYS A 57 17.52 0.67 -2.17
CA LYS A 57 17.35 -0.73 -2.60
C LYS A 57 16.81 -0.80 -4.04
N PRO A 58 17.05 -1.92 -4.76
CA PRO A 58 16.30 -2.23 -5.97
C PRO A 58 14.79 -2.20 -5.68
N LEU A 59 14.00 -1.67 -6.62
CA LEU A 59 12.55 -1.46 -6.44
C LEU A 59 11.79 -2.70 -5.91
N PRO A 60 12.02 -3.93 -6.41
CA PRO A 60 11.36 -5.14 -5.90
C PRO A 60 11.62 -5.37 -4.40
N GLU A 61 12.86 -5.17 -3.96
CA GLU A 61 13.26 -5.33 -2.56
C GLU A 61 12.72 -4.21 -1.69
N ALA A 62 12.72 -2.97 -2.19
CA ALA A 62 12.16 -1.82 -1.50
C ALA A 62 10.66 -2.03 -1.21
N LEU A 63 9.88 -2.46 -2.20
CA LEU A 63 8.45 -2.72 -2.05
C LEU A 63 8.16 -3.86 -1.06
N LYS A 64 8.94 -4.94 -1.10
CA LYS A 64 8.84 -6.02 -0.09
C LYS A 64 9.14 -5.53 1.32
N ALA A 65 10.15 -4.67 1.47
CA ALA A 65 10.53 -4.09 2.77
C ALA A 65 9.44 -3.14 3.29
N ILE A 66 8.89 -2.28 2.43
CA ILE A 66 7.73 -1.41 2.75
C ILE A 66 6.54 -2.26 3.18
N GLY A 67 6.21 -3.32 2.42
CA GLY A 67 5.11 -4.23 2.77
C GLY A 67 5.31 -4.87 4.13
N THR A 68 6.52 -5.36 4.43
CA THR A 68 6.87 -5.90 5.75
C THR A 68 6.68 -4.85 6.85
N LYS A 69 7.16 -3.62 6.63
CA LYS A 69 7.01 -2.52 7.58
C LYS A 69 5.54 -2.23 7.87
N LEU A 70 4.69 -2.20 6.84
CA LEU A 70 3.25 -1.97 7.01
C LEU A 70 2.56 -3.10 7.78
N VAL A 71 2.91 -4.37 7.53
CA VAL A 71 2.39 -5.50 8.35
C VAL A 71 2.72 -5.32 9.83
N MET A 72 3.91 -4.81 10.15
CA MET A 72 4.37 -4.67 11.53
C MET A 72 3.81 -3.43 12.24
N THR A 73 3.39 -2.40 11.51
CA THR A 73 3.10 -1.08 12.06
C THR A 73 1.67 -0.60 11.89
N VAL A 74 0.96 -1.08 10.87
CA VAL A 74 -0.46 -0.79 10.68
C VAL A 74 -1.28 -1.85 11.43
N GLY A 75 -2.20 -1.39 12.27
CA GLY A 75 -3.12 -2.26 13.03
C GLY A 75 -4.33 -2.73 12.22
N GLY A 76 -5.14 -3.57 12.85
CA GLY A 76 -6.40 -4.05 12.28
C GLY A 76 -6.23 -4.88 11.00
N ALA A 77 -7.30 -4.96 10.21
CA ALA A 77 -7.29 -5.69 8.94
C ALA A 77 -6.39 -5.03 7.89
N SER A 78 -6.21 -3.71 7.97
CA SER A 78 -5.51 -2.92 6.94
C SER A 78 -4.01 -3.24 6.84
N GLY A 79 -3.34 -3.55 7.95
CA GLY A 79 -1.90 -3.86 7.93
C GLY A 79 -1.54 -5.10 7.11
N PRO A 80 -2.14 -6.27 7.37
CA PRO A 80 -1.97 -7.45 6.54
C PRO A 80 -2.36 -7.24 5.07
N LEU A 81 -3.38 -6.42 4.76
CA LEU A 81 -3.84 -6.19 3.38
C LEU A 81 -2.88 -5.30 2.59
N PHE A 82 -2.54 -4.11 3.09
CA PHE A 82 -1.55 -3.25 2.44
C PHE A 82 -0.17 -3.89 2.42
N GLY A 83 0.21 -4.58 3.50
CA GLY A 83 1.43 -5.38 3.52
C GLY A 83 1.47 -6.44 2.41
N THR A 84 0.38 -7.20 2.24
CA THR A 84 0.24 -8.18 1.16
C THR A 84 0.35 -7.53 -0.22
N LEU A 85 -0.31 -6.39 -0.43
CA LEU A 85 -0.25 -5.63 -1.69
C LEU A 85 1.21 -5.29 -2.06
N PHE A 86 1.95 -4.65 -1.14
CA PHE A 86 3.33 -4.24 -1.40
C PHE A 86 4.30 -5.42 -1.55
N MET A 87 4.16 -6.47 -0.73
CA MET A 87 5.00 -7.66 -0.83
C MET A 87 4.76 -8.42 -2.15
N ALA A 88 3.50 -8.56 -2.58
CA ALA A 88 3.15 -9.19 -3.84
C ALA A 88 3.62 -8.34 -5.03
N LEU A 89 3.44 -7.03 -4.98
CA LEU A 89 3.96 -6.12 -6.03
C LEU A 89 5.48 -6.25 -6.15
N GLY A 90 6.22 -6.19 -5.03
CA GLY A 90 7.67 -6.36 -5.03
C GLY A 90 8.15 -7.77 -5.39
N LYS A 91 7.27 -8.77 -5.42
CA LYS A 91 7.58 -10.12 -5.91
C LYS A 91 7.53 -10.20 -7.44
N GLU A 92 6.58 -9.51 -8.05
CA GLU A 92 6.26 -9.65 -9.47
C GLU A 92 6.86 -8.52 -10.34
N ILE A 93 7.13 -7.35 -9.75
CA ILE A 93 7.72 -6.21 -10.47
C ILE A 93 9.21 -6.43 -10.72
N SER A 94 9.70 -5.94 -11.86
CA SER A 94 11.12 -5.91 -12.19
C SER A 94 11.82 -4.69 -11.57
N ALA A 95 13.15 -4.65 -11.61
CA ALA A 95 13.93 -3.52 -11.09
C ALA A 95 13.69 -2.22 -11.86
N GLU A 96 13.47 -2.33 -13.18
CA GLU A 96 13.21 -1.21 -14.09
C GLU A 96 11.92 -1.52 -14.88
N PRO A 97 10.75 -1.40 -14.24
CA PRO A 97 9.50 -1.81 -14.85
C PRO A 97 9.09 -0.85 -15.97
N ASP A 98 8.71 -1.44 -17.11
CA ASP A 98 7.87 -0.73 -18.06
C ASP A 98 6.39 -0.77 -17.61
N ARG A 99 5.51 -0.15 -18.40
CA ARG A 99 4.07 -0.13 -18.11
C ARG A 99 3.47 -1.54 -18.04
N ALA A 100 3.87 -2.43 -18.94
CA ALA A 100 3.28 -3.76 -19.03
C ALA A 100 3.66 -4.61 -17.80
N ASN A 101 4.92 -4.56 -17.38
CA ASN A 101 5.37 -5.22 -16.15
C ASN A 101 4.69 -4.63 -14.91
N LEU A 102 4.54 -3.30 -14.82
CA LEU A 102 3.83 -2.66 -13.71
C LEU A 102 2.35 -3.10 -13.65
N THR A 103 1.62 -3.06 -14.76
CA THR A 103 0.21 -3.49 -14.82
C THR A 103 0.07 -4.96 -14.43
N ALA A 104 0.88 -5.85 -15.00
CA ALA A 104 0.83 -7.28 -14.68
C ALA A 104 1.15 -7.56 -13.19
N ALA A 105 2.18 -6.90 -12.65
CA ALA A 105 2.56 -7.05 -11.25
C ALA A 105 1.50 -6.49 -10.29
N PHE A 106 0.86 -5.37 -10.66
CA PHE A 106 -0.22 -4.78 -9.87
C PHE A 106 -1.48 -5.66 -9.86
N GLY A 107 -1.87 -6.24 -11.01
CA GLY A 107 -2.96 -7.21 -11.07
C GLY A 107 -2.72 -8.42 -10.15
N LYS A 108 -1.50 -8.96 -10.13
CA LYS A 108 -1.12 -10.05 -9.21
C LYS A 108 -1.14 -9.64 -7.75
N ALA A 109 -0.78 -8.39 -7.45
CA ALA A 109 -0.88 -7.86 -6.10
C ALA A 109 -2.34 -7.72 -5.63
N ILE A 110 -3.26 -7.32 -6.51
CA ILE A 110 -4.70 -7.25 -6.23
C ILE A 110 -5.27 -8.65 -5.96
N GLU A 111 -4.94 -9.64 -6.80
CA GLU A 111 -5.32 -11.04 -6.58
C GLU A 111 -4.87 -11.53 -5.18
N ALA A 112 -3.65 -11.18 -4.77
CA ALA A 112 -3.13 -11.54 -3.45
C ALA A 112 -3.89 -10.86 -2.30
N VAL A 113 -4.26 -9.59 -2.44
CA VAL A 113 -5.11 -8.87 -1.46
C VAL A 113 -6.48 -9.52 -1.36
N ALA A 114 -7.11 -9.84 -2.50
CA ALA A 114 -8.41 -10.52 -2.54
C ALA A 114 -8.35 -11.88 -1.84
N ALA A 115 -7.32 -12.68 -2.11
CA ALA A 115 -7.10 -13.96 -1.44
C ALA A 115 -6.87 -13.82 0.07
N ARG A 116 -6.07 -12.83 0.49
CA ARG A 116 -5.80 -12.54 1.91
C ARG A 116 -7.07 -12.12 2.66
N GLY A 117 -7.84 -11.20 2.07
CA GLY A 117 -9.06 -10.65 2.65
C GLY A 117 -10.29 -11.55 2.48
N LYS A 118 -10.20 -12.61 1.66
CA LYS A 118 -11.33 -13.44 1.23
C LYS A 118 -12.49 -12.59 0.71
N SER A 119 -12.15 -11.55 -0.07
CA SER A 119 -13.09 -10.56 -0.58
C SER A 119 -13.02 -10.45 -2.10
N GLN A 120 -14.08 -9.92 -2.70
CA GLN A 120 -14.23 -9.71 -4.14
C GLN A 120 -14.68 -8.27 -4.41
N VAL A 121 -14.54 -7.82 -5.66
CA VAL A 121 -15.12 -6.57 -6.14
C VAL A 121 -16.64 -6.61 -5.94
N GLY A 122 -17.23 -5.48 -5.55
CA GLY A 122 -18.62 -5.29 -5.18
C GLY A 122 -18.91 -5.41 -3.68
N GLN A 123 -17.91 -5.75 -2.86
CA GLN A 123 -18.11 -6.02 -1.42
C GLN A 123 -17.78 -4.83 -0.50
N LYS A 124 -17.63 -3.64 -1.07
CA LYS A 124 -17.31 -2.39 -0.33
C LYS A 124 -15.98 -2.47 0.41
N THR A 125 -14.92 -2.87 -0.31
CA THR A 125 -13.55 -2.94 0.22
C THR A 125 -12.58 -2.16 -0.65
N MET A 126 -11.29 -2.13 -0.28
CA MET A 126 -10.25 -1.51 -1.11
C MET A 126 -10.17 -2.09 -2.54
N LEU A 127 -10.67 -3.32 -2.75
CA LEU A 127 -10.71 -3.94 -4.07
C LEU A 127 -11.60 -3.17 -5.06
N ASP A 128 -12.63 -2.48 -4.56
CA ASP A 128 -13.52 -1.64 -5.38
C ASP A 128 -12.85 -0.40 -5.94
N VAL A 129 -11.65 -0.07 -5.42
CA VAL A 129 -10.80 1.01 -5.94
C VAL A 129 -9.62 0.43 -6.71
N LEU A 130 -8.97 -0.60 -6.16
CA LEU A 130 -7.77 -1.17 -6.77
C LEU A 130 -8.05 -1.78 -8.14
N GLN A 131 -9.18 -2.49 -8.31
CA GLN A 131 -9.49 -3.13 -9.60
C GLN A 131 -9.75 -2.08 -10.70
N PRO A 132 -10.61 -1.05 -10.51
CA PRO A 132 -10.76 -0.01 -11.53
C PRO A 132 -9.51 0.81 -11.83
N VAL A 133 -8.55 0.90 -10.89
CA VAL A 133 -7.26 1.57 -11.14
C VAL A 133 -6.32 0.70 -11.99
N HIS A 134 -6.44 -0.62 -11.88
CA HIS A 134 -5.65 -1.57 -12.66
C HIS A 134 -6.15 -1.69 -14.12
N ASP A 135 -7.47 -1.65 -14.32
CA ASP A 135 -8.13 -1.81 -15.62
C ASP A 135 -7.88 -0.64 -16.59
#